data_AF-A0A7W5MN31-F1
#
_entry.id   AF-A0A7W5MN31-F1
#
_cell.length_a   1.000
_cell.length_b   1.000
_cell.length_c   1.000
_cell.angle_alpha   90.00
_cell.angle_beta   90.00
_cell.angle_gamma   90.00
#
_symmetry.space_group_name_H-M   'P 1'
#
loop_
_entity.id
_entity.type
_entity.pdbx_description
1 polymer ?
#
loop_
_entity_poly.entity_id
_entity_poly.type
_entity_poly.pdbx_seq_one_letter_code
_entity_poly.pdbx_strand_id
1 'polypeptide(L)'
;MNDGAGAYLESRDCLLAIRVRIDELTSGIDPALWYVAGPAALPGDNETPNVRQMAIYARANATFFRAMLIGALHGWFVDGGERWQIPGWAWADQGGDWRALIMGNDFLHPLAPPEVRRWAWLPVQIEPIEFMRWLDSDAIEDQTGFPELPPAYDEANRPAYVTRLAPPDKPNVSLAHALSWLAFGVSLDAQNLASALGAGVLGSSRAYARRRLEQATDRLVTAGTGGLPMLGKFVPIHGDYGAALTAQIEPERLEDFRQFNVAFDGLRYGTGLSWDWTDFGSTTLARALPATTHEFVDVKVERRGLMTLCEPEEAQTEEARKFGGDLPSDDVIIAKMHELKATGFSRDEAAKRIRTLPGFEKVGNEHARRLVSGTLSKGRPKQVRRNVAGKSAG
;
A
#
# COMPACT_ATOMS: atom_id res chain seq x y z
N MET A 1 35.40 -17.07 26.63
CA MET A 1 35.09 -17.85 25.42
C MET A 1 33.99 -17.08 24.70
N ASN A 2 34.38 -16.24 23.75
CA ASN A 2 33.47 -15.60 22.79
C ASN A 2 33.52 -16.51 21.56
N ASP A 3 32.66 -17.52 21.51
CA ASP A 3 32.50 -18.34 20.32
C ASP A 3 31.71 -17.54 19.28
N GLY A 4 32.21 -17.60 18.04
CA GLY A 4 31.95 -16.66 16.97
C GLY A 4 30.49 -16.38 16.66
N ALA A 5 30.14 -15.09 16.63
CA ALA A 5 29.09 -14.63 15.74
C ALA A 5 29.54 -14.94 14.31
N GLY A 6 29.11 -16.09 13.77
CA GLY A 6 29.27 -16.38 12.34
C GLY A 6 28.62 -15.25 11.55
N ALA A 7 29.39 -14.60 10.67
CA ALA A 7 28.85 -13.55 9.81
C ALA A 7 27.73 -14.16 8.95
N TYR A 8 26.50 -13.68 9.12
CA TYR A 8 25.39 -14.11 8.29
C TYR A 8 25.56 -13.62 6.84
N LEU A 9 24.99 -14.34 5.88
CA LEU A 9 24.88 -13.88 4.50
C LEU A 9 23.59 -13.06 4.35
N GLU A 10 23.65 -11.94 3.65
CA GLU A 10 22.43 -11.23 3.24
C GLU A 10 21.72 -12.03 2.14
N SER A 11 20.38 -12.01 2.14
CA SER A 11 19.56 -12.70 1.13
C SER A 11 19.94 -12.32 -0.30
N ARG A 12 20.39 -11.08 -0.52
CA ARG A 12 20.88 -10.61 -1.82
C ARG A 12 22.10 -11.39 -2.31
N ASP A 13 23.07 -11.65 -1.44
CA ASP A 13 24.29 -12.39 -1.79
C ASP A 13 23.99 -13.86 -2.04
N CYS A 14 23.10 -14.45 -1.24
CA CYS A 14 22.59 -15.79 -1.45
C CYS A 14 21.90 -15.93 -2.82
N LEU A 15 21.05 -14.96 -3.20
CA LEU A 15 20.42 -14.94 -4.52
C LEU A 15 21.45 -14.85 -5.66
N LEU A 16 22.53 -14.09 -5.49
CA LEU A 16 23.61 -14.02 -6.49
C LEU A 16 24.32 -15.37 -6.63
N ALA A 17 24.62 -16.05 -5.53
CA ALA A 17 25.25 -17.37 -5.56
C ALA A 17 24.33 -18.43 -6.22
N ILE A 18 23.02 -18.41 -5.90
CA ILE A 18 22.04 -19.31 -6.55
C ILE A 18 21.99 -19.07 -8.05
N ARG A 19 22.04 -17.81 -8.51
CA ARG A 19 22.05 -17.49 -9.94
C ARG A 19 23.25 -18.07 -10.66
N VAL A 20 24.45 -17.94 -10.08
CA VAL A 20 25.67 -18.53 -10.64
C VAL A 20 25.50 -20.05 -10.76
N ARG A 21 25.01 -20.70 -9.70
CA ARG A 21 24.81 -22.14 -9.70
C ARG A 21 23.77 -22.60 -10.73
N ILE A 22 22.67 -21.88 -10.89
CA ILE A 22 21.66 -22.18 -11.92
C ILE A 22 22.21 -21.99 -13.32
N ASP A 23 23.01 -20.94 -13.56
CA ASP A 23 23.61 -20.72 -14.88
C ASP A 23 24.55 -21.87 -15.27
N GLU A 24 25.37 -22.35 -14.32
CA GLU A 24 26.21 -23.54 -14.50
C GLU A 24 25.38 -24.79 -14.85
N LEU A 25 24.31 -25.05 -14.09
CA LEU A 25 23.45 -26.24 -14.25
C LEU A 25 22.59 -26.20 -15.52
N THR A 26 22.31 -25.02 -16.05
CA THR A 26 21.43 -24.82 -17.21
C THR A 26 22.20 -24.36 -18.46
N SER A 27 23.52 -24.50 -18.45
CA SER A 27 24.36 -24.13 -19.59
C SER A 27 23.91 -24.87 -20.84
N GLY A 28 23.47 -24.13 -21.86
CA GLY A 28 22.98 -24.67 -23.13
C GLY A 28 21.49 -25.08 -23.16
N ILE A 29 20.73 -24.88 -22.07
CA ILE A 29 19.28 -25.13 -22.00
C ILE A 29 18.52 -23.93 -21.39
N ASP A 30 17.23 -23.81 -21.67
CA ASP A 30 16.40 -22.74 -21.11
C ASP A 30 16.18 -22.97 -19.59
N PRO A 31 16.60 -22.05 -18.71
CA PRO A 31 16.50 -22.23 -17.26
C PRO A 31 15.08 -22.06 -16.72
N ALA A 32 14.19 -21.40 -17.48
CA ALA A 32 12.82 -21.13 -17.07
C ALA A 32 11.90 -21.04 -18.30
N LEU A 33 11.53 -22.20 -18.87
CA LEU A 33 10.60 -22.33 -20.01
C LEU A 33 9.22 -21.66 -19.78
N TRP A 34 8.86 -21.39 -18.53
CA TRP A 34 7.63 -20.71 -18.13
C TRP A 34 7.76 -19.18 -18.08
N TYR A 35 8.98 -18.65 -18.12
CA TYR A 35 9.23 -17.21 -18.07
C TYR A 35 9.08 -16.59 -19.46
N VAL A 36 8.12 -15.67 -19.59
CA VAL A 36 7.90 -14.90 -20.83
C VAL A 36 8.33 -13.46 -20.57
N ALA A 37 9.40 -13.01 -21.25
CA ALA A 37 9.85 -11.63 -21.14
C ALA A 37 8.79 -10.65 -21.65
N GLY A 38 8.44 -9.64 -20.85
CA GLY A 38 7.48 -8.61 -21.24
C GLY A 38 8.07 -7.63 -22.28
N PRO A 39 7.23 -6.98 -23.12
CA PRO A 39 7.67 -6.11 -24.21
C PRO A 39 8.44 -4.85 -23.75
N ALA A 40 8.31 -4.44 -22.49
CA ALA A 40 9.06 -3.30 -21.92
C ALA A 40 10.53 -3.64 -21.56
N ALA A 41 10.94 -4.91 -21.62
CA ALA A 41 12.32 -5.33 -21.36
C ALA A 41 13.25 -5.18 -22.58
N LEU A 42 12.73 -4.74 -23.73
CA LEU A 42 13.47 -4.66 -24.98
C LEU A 42 13.51 -3.22 -25.53
N PRO A 43 14.58 -2.47 -25.21
CA PRO A 43 15.13 -1.50 -26.15
C PRO A 43 16.58 -1.86 -26.49
N GLY A 44 16.82 -2.19 -27.77
CA GLY A 44 18.14 -2.17 -28.42
C GLY A 44 18.82 -3.54 -28.59
N ASP A 45 18.78 -4.07 -29.82
CA ASP A 45 19.74 -4.90 -30.58
C ASP A 45 20.62 -5.99 -29.89
N ASN A 46 20.36 -6.37 -28.64
CA ASN A 46 21.02 -7.47 -27.91
C ASN A 46 19.99 -8.46 -27.31
N GLU A 47 19.05 -8.94 -28.11
CA GLU A 47 17.84 -9.64 -27.64
C GLU A 47 18.07 -11.00 -26.93
N THR A 48 19.23 -11.66 -27.03
CA THR A 48 19.45 -13.01 -26.46
C THR A 48 20.06 -13.04 -25.04
N PRO A 49 21.10 -12.25 -24.70
CA PRO A 49 21.68 -12.25 -23.35
C PRO A 49 20.71 -11.77 -22.26
N ASN A 50 19.86 -10.79 -22.56
CA ASN A 50 18.95 -10.22 -21.56
C ASN A 50 17.81 -11.19 -21.19
N VAL A 51 17.24 -11.91 -22.15
CA VAL A 51 16.16 -12.87 -21.90
C VAL A 51 16.64 -14.08 -21.10
N ARG A 52 17.78 -14.67 -21.47
CA ARG A 52 18.38 -15.78 -20.69
C ARG A 52 18.70 -15.31 -19.27
N GLN A 53 19.35 -14.15 -19.14
CA GLN A 53 19.68 -13.61 -17.82
C GLN A 53 18.43 -13.42 -16.97
N MET A 54 17.35 -12.85 -17.52
CA MET A 54 16.09 -12.72 -16.79
C MET A 54 15.45 -14.07 -16.43
N ALA A 55 15.55 -15.08 -17.30
CA ALA A 55 15.08 -16.44 -17.01
C ALA A 55 15.88 -17.10 -15.86
N ILE A 56 17.20 -16.91 -15.82
CA ILE A 56 18.05 -17.34 -14.69
C ILE A 56 17.62 -16.64 -13.41
N TYR A 57 17.37 -15.33 -13.46
CA TYR A 57 16.89 -14.56 -12.30
C TYR A 57 15.54 -15.10 -11.81
N ALA A 58 14.58 -15.29 -12.71
CA ALA A 58 13.27 -15.82 -12.38
C ALA A 58 13.36 -17.22 -11.74
N ARG A 59 14.20 -18.10 -12.30
CA ARG A 59 14.45 -19.44 -11.74
C ARG A 59 15.09 -19.37 -10.37
N ALA A 60 16.14 -18.56 -10.21
CA ALA A 60 16.83 -18.39 -8.92
C ALA A 60 15.89 -17.91 -7.82
N ASN A 61 15.04 -16.93 -8.13
CA ASN A 61 14.05 -16.43 -7.20
C ASN A 61 13.05 -17.53 -6.81
N ALA A 62 12.48 -18.24 -7.79
CA ALA A 62 11.54 -19.32 -7.51
C ALA A 62 12.19 -20.43 -6.66
N THR A 63 13.39 -20.88 -7.01
CA THR A 63 14.13 -21.89 -6.24
C THR A 63 14.37 -21.44 -4.79
N PHE A 64 14.80 -20.19 -4.59
CA PHE A 64 15.03 -19.62 -3.27
C PHE A 64 13.75 -19.56 -2.42
N PHE A 65 12.66 -19.01 -2.97
CA PHE A 65 11.38 -18.93 -2.26
C PHE A 65 10.82 -20.31 -1.93
N ARG A 66 10.91 -21.27 -2.85
CA ARG A 66 10.50 -22.66 -2.57
C ARG A 66 11.26 -23.26 -1.39
N ALA A 67 12.58 -23.07 -1.35
CA ALA A 67 13.41 -23.58 -0.25
C ALA A 67 12.98 -23.00 1.11
N MET A 68 12.68 -21.70 1.16
CA MET A 68 12.16 -21.04 2.36
C MET A 68 10.76 -21.56 2.76
N LEU A 69 9.87 -21.73 1.79
CA LEU A 69 8.48 -22.15 2.02
C LEU A 69 8.35 -23.58 2.53
N ILE A 70 9.27 -24.48 2.16
CA ILE A 70 9.26 -25.87 2.63
C ILE A 70 10.21 -26.11 3.82
N GLY A 71 10.91 -25.08 4.30
CA GLY A 71 11.86 -25.18 5.42
C GLY A 71 13.18 -25.87 5.07
N ALA A 72 13.56 -25.92 3.79
CA ALA A 72 14.87 -26.40 3.35
C ALA A 72 15.99 -25.37 3.57
N LEU A 73 15.62 -24.10 3.65
CA LEU A 73 16.45 -22.97 4.09
C LEU A 73 15.69 -22.13 5.11
N HIS A 74 16.43 -21.50 6.02
CA HIS A 74 15.87 -20.57 7.01
C HIS A 74 16.46 -19.17 6.89
N GLY A 75 15.56 -18.18 6.81
CA GLY A 75 15.90 -16.77 6.95
C GLY A 75 15.73 -16.27 8.38
N TRP A 76 16.48 -15.26 8.73
CA TRP A 76 16.51 -14.66 10.07
C TRP A 76 16.48 -13.13 9.96
N PHE A 77 15.77 -12.50 10.90
CA PHE A 77 16.03 -11.10 11.25
C PHE A 77 16.94 -11.07 12.49
N VAL A 78 17.92 -10.17 12.48
CA VAL A 78 18.90 -10.02 13.56
C VAL A 78 18.97 -8.56 13.96
N ASP A 79 18.76 -8.28 15.24
CA ASP A 79 18.81 -6.93 15.82
C ASP A 79 19.44 -6.98 17.21
N GLY A 80 20.54 -6.24 17.41
CA GLY A 80 21.13 -6.05 18.74
C GLY A 80 21.50 -7.32 19.53
N GLY A 81 21.65 -8.47 18.86
CA GLY A 81 21.91 -9.78 19.49
C GLY A 81 20.65 -10.64 19.70
N GLU A 82 19.45 -10.10 19.52
CA GLU A 82 18.24 -10.90 19.33
C GLU A 82 18.17 -11.42 17.89
N ARG A 83 17.58 -12.61 17.71
CA ARG A 83 17.28 -13.15 16.39
C ARG A 83 15.87 -13.73 16.35
N TRP A 84 15.23 -13.60 15.20
CA TRP A 84 13.94 -14.20 14.93
C TRP A 84 13.95 -14.93 13.60
N GLN A 85 13.60 -16.21 13.65
CA GLN A 85 13.46 -17.02 12.45
C GLN A 85 12.24 -16.53 11.67
N ILE A 86 12.42 -16.25 10.40
CA ILE A 86 11.34 -15.85 9.51
C ILE A 86 10.52 -17.10 9.19
N PRO A 87 9.24 -17.14 9.59
CA PRO A 87 8.37 -18.30 9.38
C PRO A 87 7.99 -18.44 7.90
N GLY A 88 7.65 -19.66 7.49
CA GLY A 88 7.28 -19.97 6.10
C GLY A 88 6.12 -19.11 5.60
N TRP A 89 5.11 -18.85 6.43
CA TRP A 89 3.96 -18.03 6.05
C TRP A 89 4.34 -16.59 5.69
N ALA A 90 5.40 -16.03 6.28
CA ALA A 90 5.85 -14.67 5.95
C ALA A 90 6.50 -14.63 4.56
N TRP A 91 7.17 -15.72 4.16
CA TRP A 91 7.65 -15.90 2.78
C TRP A 91 6.49 -16.05 1.80
N ALA A 92 5.41 -16.72 2.20
CA ALA A 92 4.22 -16.89 1.37
C ALA A 92 3.53 -15.55 1.08
N ASP A 93 3.46 -14.63 2.06
CA ASP A 93 2.87 -13.30 1.88
C ASP A 93 3.56 -12.46 0.80
N GLN A 94 4.84 -12.71 0.55
CA GLN A 94 5.61 -12.00 -0.48
C GLN A 94 5.29 -12.48 -1.90
N GLY A 95 4.59 -13.62 -2.06
CA GLY A 95 4.17 -14.13 -3.35
C GLY A 95 5.31 -14.40 -4.34
N GLY A 96 6.55 -14.53 -3.87
CA GLY A 96 7.74 -14.69 -4.72
C GLY A 96 8.29 -13.40 -5.33
N ASP A 97 7.87 -12.21 -4.86
CA ASP A 97 8.43 -10.95 -5.35
C ASP A 97 9.88 -10.75 -4.84
N TRP A 98 10.84 -10.99 -5.74
CA TRP A 98 12.26 -10.82 -5.45
C TRP A 98 12.65 -9.39 -5.10
N ARG A 99 11.85 -8.38 -5.49
CA ARG A 99 12.14 -6.99 -5.13
C ARG A 99 12.11 -6.79 -3.62
N ALA A 100 11.29 -7.55 -2.90
CA ALA A 100 11.26 -7.54 -1.44
C ALA A 100 12.60 -7.97 -0.82
N LEU A 101 13.39 -8.78 -1.54
CA LEU A 101 14.70 -9.29 -1.08
C LEU A 101 15.89 -8.40 -1.46
N ILE A 102 15.74 -7.55 -2.48
CA ILE A 102 16.83 -6.72 -3.02
C ILE A 102 16.68 -5.25 -2.66
N MET A 103 15.45 -4.73 -2.63
CA MET A 103 15.19 -3.33 -2.30
C MET A 103 15.23 -3.06 -0.79
N GLY A 104 15.25 -4.12 0.02
CA GLY A 104 15.43 -4.07 1.45
C GLY A 104 14.22 -3.44 2.16
N ASN A 105 13.84 -4.06 3.25
CA ASN A 105 13.17 -3.42 4.38
C ASN A 105 11.62 -3.51 4.47
N ASP A 106 10.89 -4.00 3.46
CA ASP A 106 9.43 -4.20 3.60
C ASP A 106 8.98 -5.65 3.38
N PHE A 107 9.67 -6.58 4.04
CA PHE A 107 9.45 -8.02 3.85
C PHE A 107 8.21 -8.57 4.57
N LEU A 108 7.74 -7.94 5.66
CA LEU A 108 6.62 -8.47 6.42
C LEU A 108 5.30 -7.87 5.93
N HIS A 109 4.19 -8.60 6.08
CA HIS A 109 2.88 -8.04 5.77
C HIS A 109 2.63 -6.77 6.61
N PRO A 110 2.12 -5.65 6.05
CA PRO A 110 2.05 -4.36 6.76
C PRO A 110 1.06 -4.37 7.94
N LEU A 111 0.08 -5.27 7.89
CA LEU A 111 -0.93 -5.49 8.94
C LEU A 111 -0.59 -6.70 9.82
N ALA A 112 0.65 -7.19 9.82
CA ALA A 112 1.08 -8.17 10.80
C ALA A 112 0.98 -7.59 12.24
N PRO A 113 0.81 -8.44 13.26
CA PRO A 113 0.79 -7.98 14.65
C PRO A 113 2.05 -7.18 15.04
N PRO A 114 1.97 -6.24 15.99
CA PRO A 114 3.11 -5.38 16.38
C PRO A 114 4.37 -6.16 16.77
N GLU A 115 4.23 -7.29 17.45
CA GLU A 115 5.32 -8.18 17.86
C GLU A 115 6.08 -8.80 16.67
N VAL A 116 5.41 -8.92 15.52
CA VAL A 116 6.01 -9.33 14.25
C VAL A 116 6.56 -8.12 13.52
N ARG A 117 5.78 -7.04 13.39
CA ARG A 117 6.19 -5.82 12.66
C ARG A 117 7.42 -5.13 13.25
N ARG A 118 7.75 -5.34 14.52
CA ARG A 118 9.00 -4.81 15.09
C ARG A 118 10.27 -5.27 14.35
N TRP A 119 10.18 -6.42 13.66
CA TRP A 119 11.26 -6.96 12.85
C TRP A 119 11.24 -6.49 11.39
N ALA A 120 10.18 -5.76 11.00
CA ALA A 120 10.16 -5.15 9.69
C ALA A 120 11.35 -4.20 9.55
N TRP A 121 11.79 -3.97 8.33
CA TRP A 121 12.92 -3.09 8.02
C TRP A 121 14.32 -3.60 8.38
N LEU A 122 14.42 -4.83 8.90
CA LEU A 122 15.70 -5.52 9.03
C LEU A 122 16.02 -6.32 7.76
N PRO A 123 17.31 -6.42 7.38
CA PRO A 123 17.72 -7.25 6.27
C PRO A 123 17.48 -8.73 6.59
N VAL A 124 17.08 -9.50 5.58
CA VAL A 124 16.96 -10.95 5.72
C VAL A 124 18.36 -11.58 5.68
N GLN A 125 18.66 -12.34 6.72
CA GLN A 125 19.95 -13.00 6.92
C GLN A 125 19.83 -14.51 6.87
N ILE A 126 20.85 -15.20 6.36
CA ILE A 126 20.89 -16.66 6.22
C ILE A 126 22.20 -17.19 6.81
N GLU A 127 22.12 -18.30 7.55
CA GLU A 127 23.33 -18.92 8.11
C GLU A 127 24.22 -19.48 6.98
N PRO A 128 25.52 -19.12 6.90
CA PRO A 128 26.37 -19.49 5.77
C PRO A 128 26.54 -21.00 5.60
N ILE A 129 26.68 -21.74 6.72
CA ILE A 129 26.88 -23.19 6.70
C ILE A 129 25.62 -23.89 6.16
N GLU A 130 24.45 -23.45 6.61
CA GLU A 130 23.17 -23.95 6.12
C GLU A 130 23.01 -23.67 4.62
N PHE A 131 23.28 -22.43 4.21
CA PHE A 131 23.17 -22.00 2.82
C PHE A 131 24.07 -22.81 1.88
N MET A 132 25.36 -22.94 2.20
CA MET A 132 26.30 -23.68 1.35
C MET A 132 25.94 -25.15 1.26
N ARG A 133 25.56 -25.79 2.39
CA ARG A 133 25.11 -27.19 2.39
C ARG A 133 23.89 -27.40 1.50
N TRP A 134 22.95 -26.47 1.51
CA TRP A 134 21.77 -26.54 0.65
C TRP A 134 22.11 -26.26 -0.82
N LEU A 135 23.00 -25.30 -1.10
CA LEU A 135 23.45 -24.96 -2.44
C LEU A 135 24.16 -26.14 -3.13
N ASP A 136 24.86 -26.96 -2.35
CA ASP A 136 25.55 -28.18 -2.81
C ASP A 136 24.63 -29.42 -2.85
N SER A 137 23.34 -29.29 -2.51
CA SER A 137 22.40 -30.41 -2.47
C SER A 137 21.67 -30.62 -3.80
N ASP A 138 21.20 -31.84 -4.06
CA ASP A 138 20.39 -32.17 -5.25
C ASP A 138 19.09 -31.34 -5.37
N ALA A 139 18.67 -30.65 -4.30
CA ALA A 139 17.47 -29.82 -4.29
C ALA A 139 17.56 -28.61 -5.25
N ILE A 140 18.77 -28.10 -5.53
CA ILE A 140 18.97 -27.03 -6.52
C ILE A 140 18.99 -27.57 -7.96
N GLU A 141 19.25 -28.86 -8.12
CA GLU A 141 19.39 -29.54 -9.41
C GLU A 141 18.05 -29.90 -10.05
N ASP A 142 16.94 -29.84 -9.29
CA ASP A 142 15.60 -30.06 -9.85
C ASP A 142 15.21 -28.92 -10.80
N GLN A 143 15.19 -29.26 -12.10
CA GLN A 143 14.89 -28.34 -13.20
C GLN A 143 13.41 -28.35 -13.63
N THR A 144 12.53 -29.13 -13.00
CA THR A 144 11.15 -29.29 -13.48
C THR A 144 10.17 -28.18 -13.00
N GLY A 145 9.43 -27.58 -13.93
CA GLY A 145 8.06 -27.04 -13.77
C GLY A 145 7.67 -26.02 -12.67
N PHE A 146 8.31 -24.85 -12.50
CA PHE A 146 7.85 -23.88 -11.48
C PHE A 146 7.19 -22.58 -11.96
N PRO A 147 5.85 -22.53 -11.99
CA PRO A 147 5.09 -21.27 -11.93
C PRO A 147 4.21 -21.12 -10.67
N GLU A 148 4.04 -22.16 -9.85
CA GLU A 148 3.34 -22.09 -8.55
C GLU A 148 4.29 -22.45 -7.40
N LEU A 149 4.24 -21.67 -6.31
CA LEU A 149 5.00 -21.90 -5.10
C LEU A 149 4.24 -22.87 -4.16
N PRO A 150 4.93 -23.73 -3.40
CA PRO A 150 4.29 -24.62 -2.44
C PRO A 150 3.70 -23.80 -1.29
N PRO A 151 2.69 -24.33 -0.57
CA PRO A 151 2.25 -23.69 0.67
C PRO A 151 3.39 -23.67 1.69
N ALA A 152 3.35 -22.69 2.60
CA ALA A 152 4.28 -22.63 3.71
C ALA A 152 4.16 -23.84 4.64
N TYR A 153 5.29 -24.37 5.11
CA TYR A 153 5.35 -25.50 6.05
C TYR A 153 4.60 -25.24 7.37
N ASP A 154 4.44 -23.96 7.73
CA ASP A 154 3.80 -23.48 8.95
C ASP A 154 2.59 -22.58 8.68
N GLU A 155 1.93 -22.75 7.53
CA GLU A 155 0.75 -21.94 7.12
C GLU A 155 -0.34 -21.89 8.20
N ALA A 156 -0.57 -23.00 8.91
CA ALA A 156 -1.54 -23.09 9.99
C ALA A 156 -1.20 -22.20 11.21
N ASN A 157 0.06 -21.77 11.34
CA ASN A 157 0.54 -20.88 12.39
C ASN A 157 0.54 -19.40 11.98
N ARG A 158 0.06 -19.06 10.77
CA ARG A 158 -0.01 -17.67 10.31
C ARG A 158 -0.90 -16.86 11.28
N PRO A 159 -0.41 -15.75 11.83
CA PRO A 159 -1.21 -14.90 12.70
C PRO A 159 -2.33 -14.21 11.92
N ALA A 160 -3.42 -13.89 12.61
CA ALA A 160 -4.45 -13.03 12.04
C ALA A 160 -3.90 -11.60 11.88
N TYR A 161 -4.14 -10.99 10.72
CA TYR A 161 -3.77 -9.58 10.50
C TYR A 161 -4.62 -8.63 11.32
N VAL A 162 -3.99 -7.55 11.80
CA VAL A 162 -4.68 -6.56 12.61
C VAL A 162 -5.68 -5.79 11.75
N THR A 163 -6.94 -5.90 12.11
CA THR A 163 -8.04 -5.11 11.53
C THR A 163 -8.39 -3.91 12.39
N ARG A 164 -7.91 -3.89 13.64
CA ARG A 164 -8.03 -2.77 14.55
C ARG A 164 -6.81 -2.67 15.46
N LEU A 165 -6.23 -1.48 15.55
CA LEU A 165 -5.09 -1.20 16.43
C LEU A 165 -5.15 0.25 16.91
N ALA A 166 -5.37 0.46 18.20
CA ALA A 166 -5.44 1.80 18.76
C ALA A 166 -4.08 2.52 18.68
N PRO A 167 -4.05 3.86 18.67
CA PRO A 167 -2.80 4.62 18.72
C PRO A 167 -1.98 4.29 19.97
N PRO A 168 -0.63 4.24 19.86
CA PRO A 168 0.26 3.90 20.96
C PRO A 168 -0.06 4.67 22.24
N ASP A 169 0.07 4.04 23.40
CA ASP A 169 -0.23 4.68 24.69
C ASP A 169 0.87 5.67 25.11
N LYS A 170 0.93 6.79 24.40
CA LYS A 170 1.84 7.92 24.60
C LYS A 170 1.01 9.21 24.61
N PRO A 171 1.41 10.26 25.35
CA PRO A 171 0.67 11.53 25.39
C PRO A 171 0.47 12.14 24.00
N ASN A 172 1.47 12.00 23.13
CA ASN A 172 1.43 12.42 21.75
C ASN A 172 1.76 11.24 20.83
N VAL A 173 1.00 11.11 19.75
CA VAL A 173 1.21 10.11 18.69
C VAL A 173 1.60 10.82 17.40
N SER A 174 2.27 10.11 16.49
CA SER A 174 2.67 10.69 15.21
C SER A 174 1.46 10.95 14.30
N LEU A 175 1.62 11.82 13.30
CA LEU A 175 0.53 12.17 12.40
C LEU A 175 0.03 10.95 11.62
N ALA A 176 0.93 10.08 11.14
CA ALA A 176 0.59 8.83 10.49
C ALA A 176 -0.22 7.92 11.41
N HIS A 177 0.15 7.79 12.70
CA HIS A 177 -0.61 7.01 13.68
C HIS A 177 -2.03 7.56 13.85
N ALA A 178 -2.18 8.89 13.89
CA ALA A 178 -3.48 9.54 14.02
C ALA A 178 -4.35 9.37 12.78
N LEU A 179 -3.79 9.62 11.59
CA LEU A 179 -4.52 9.57 10.33
C LEU A 179 -4.92 8.15 9.94
N SER A 180 -4.02 7.18 10.08
CA SER A 180 -4.32 5.77 9.80
C SER A 180 -5.41 5.23 10.73
N TRP A 181 -5.38 5.60 12.00
CA TRP A 181 -6.43 5.26 12.97
C TRP A 181 -7.79 5.88 12.57
N LEU A 182 -7.83 7.19 12.28
CA LEU A 182 -9.06 7.87 11.86
C LEU A 182 -9.62 7.35 10.53
N ALA A 183 -8.74 7.00 9.58
CA ALA A 183 -9.12 6.54 8.26
C ALA A 183 -9.57 5.08 8.24
N PHE A 184 -8.87 4.20 8.96
CA PHE A 184 -8.95 2.75 8.82
C PHE A 184 -9.18 1.99 10.13
N GLY A 185 -9.14 2.65 11.28
CA GLY A 185 -9.22 1.96 12.57
C GLY A 185 -7.95 1.18 12.93
N VAL A 186 -6.84 1.37 12.21
CA VAL A 186 -5.55 0.75 12.51
C VAL A 186 -4.50 1.84 12.57
N SER A 187 -3.84 2.00 13.71
CA SER A 187 -2.82 3.00 13.92
C SER A 187 -1.44 2.49 13.52
N LEU A 188 -0.90 3.04 12.44
CA LEU A 188 0.39 2.71 11.86
C LEU A 188 1.31 3.93 11.90
N ASP A 189 2.59 3.74 12.19
CA ASP A 189 3.58 4.79 11.97
C ASP A 189 3.71 5.10 10.47
N ALA A 190 4.48 6.15 10.13
CA ALA A 190 4.62 6.63 8.76
C ALA A 190 5.14 5.55 7.81
N GLN A 191 6.09 4.75 8.26
CA GLN A 191 6.76 3.75 7.45
C GLN A 191 5.83 2.55 7.18
N ASN A 192 5.15 2.07 8.22
CA ASN A 192 4.13 1.02 8.12
C ASN A 192 2.91 1.48 7.30
N LEU A 193 2.52 2.76 7.41
CA LEU A 193 1.44 3.32 6.60
C LEU A 193 1.83 3.39 5.12
N ALA A 194 3.04 3.85 4.79
CA ALA A 194 3.53 3.91 3.41
C ALA A 194 3.57 2.50 2.78
N SER A 195 4.11 1.53 3.51
CA SER A 195 4.11 0.11 3.16
C SER A 195 2.70 -0.42 2.89
N ALA A 196 1.76 -0.19 3.82
CA ALA A 196 0.38 -0.66 3.70
C ALA A 196 -0.39 -0.04 2.53
N LEU A 197 -0.16 1.26 2.28
CA LEU A 197 -0.68 1.94 1.09
C LEU A 197 -0.08 1.36 -0.20
N GLY A 198 1.21 1.03 -0.16
CA GLY A 198 1.92 0.50 -1.30
C GLY A 198 1.46 -0.89 -1.72
N ALA A 199 1.38 -1.77 -0.74
CA ALA A 199 0.82 -3.12 -0.88
C ALA A 199 -0.69 -3.09 -1.23
N GLY A 200 -1.38 -1.97 -1.01
CA GLY A 200 -2.81 -1.83 -1.31
C GLY A 200 -3.71 -2.61 -0.35
N VAL A 201 -3.23 -2.85 0.88
CA VAL A 201 -3.93 -3.65 1.90
C VAL A 201 -4.89 -2.84 2.79
N LEU A 202 -4.91 -1.50 2.62
CA LEU A 202 -5.78 -0.59 3.36
C LEU A 202 -7.08 -0.32 2.60
N GLY A 203 -8.09 -1.16 2.85
CA GLY A 203 -9.42 -1.05 2.26
C GLY A 203 -9.55 -1.73 0.90
N SER A 204 -10.61 -1.40 0.15
CA SER A 204 -10.97 -2.12 -1.09
C SER A 204 -10.17 -1.69 -2.32
N SER A 205 -9.56 -0.51 -2.32
CA SER A 205 -8.71 -0.03 -3.42
C SER A 205 -7.80 1.12 -2.98
N ARG A 206 -6.73 1.40 -3.75
CA ARG A 206 -5.86 2.57 -3.52
C ARG A 206 -6.62 3.90 -3.57
N ALA A 207 -7.62 4.00 -4.44
CA ALA A 207 -8.47 5.20 -4.54
C ALA A 207 -9.38 5.36 -3.32
N TYR A 208 -9.85 4.26 -2.74
CA TYR A 208 -10.55 4.27 -1.46
C TYR A 208 -9.62 4.72 -0.33
N ALA A 209 -8.43 4.11 -0.22
CA ALA A 209 -7.44 4.45 0.81
C ALA A 209 -7.08 5.95 0.79
N ARG A 210 -6.80 6.49 -0.40
CA ARG A 210 -6.53 7.92 -0.62
C ARG A 210 -7.65 8.80 -0.08
N ARG A 211 -8.90 8.53 -0.47
CA ARG A 211 -10.06 9.32 -0.01
C ARG A 211 -10.25 9.29 1.50
N ARG A 212 -10.06 8.12 2.11
CA ARG A 212 -10.17 7.96 3.57
C ARG A 212 -9.11 8.76 4.31
N LEU A 213 -7.88 8.77 3.79
CA LEU A 213 -6.81 9.61 4.33
C LEU A 213 -7.07 11.11 4.13
N GLU A 214 -7.56 11.55 2.96
CA GLU A 214 -7.96 12.96 2.74
C GLU A 214 -9.01 13.39 3.78
N GLN A 215 -10.06 12.58 3.96
CA GLN A 215 -11.11 12.83 4.94
C GLN A 215 -10.59 12.85 6.38
N ALA A 216 -9.68 11.93 6.72
CA ALA A 216 -9.05 11.88 8.03
C ALA A 216 -8.19 13.13 8.30
N THR A 217 -7.41 13.57 7.29
CA THR A 217 -6.62 14.80 7.36
C THR A 217 -7.51 16.01 7.58
N ASP A 218 -8.56 16.17 6.77
CA ASP A 218 -9.50 17.29 6.91
C ASP A 218 -10.17 17.31 8.29
N ARG A 219 -10.61 16.14 8.78
CA ARG A 219 -11.22 16.00 10.11
C ARG A 219 -10.23 16.36 11.21
N LEU A 220 -9.01 15.82 11.14
CA LEU A 220 -7.98 16.05 12.16
C LEU A 220 -7.56 17.51 12.21
N VAL A 221 -7.32 18.11 11.05
CA VAL A 221 -6.93 19.52 10.95
C VAL A 221 -8.07 20.42 11.44
N THR A 222 -9.33 20.11 11.12
CA THR A 222 -10.50 20.84 11.64
C THR A 222 -10.59 20.77 13.17
N ALA A 223 -10.26 19.62 13.76
CA ALA A 223 -10.16 19.50 15.22
C ALA A 223 -9.00 20.32 15.78
N GLY A 224 -7.86 20.36 15.08
CA GLY A 224 -6.70 21.19 15.42
C GLY A 224 -7.02 22.68 15.43
N THR A 225 -7.70 23.19 14.40
CA THR A 225 -8.21 24.57 14.36
C THR A 225 -9.21 24.85 15.48
N GLY A 226 -9.93 23.81 15.94
CA GLY A 226 -10.85 23.86 17.09
C GLY A 226 -10.20 23.67 18.46
N GLY A 227 -8.87 23.58 18.54
CA GLY A 227 -8.12 23.52 19.80
C GLY A 227 -7.53 22.15 20.17
N LEU A 228 -7.56 21.14 19.28
CA LEU A 228 -6.80 19.90 19.47
C LEU A 228 -5.29 20.21 19.39
N PRO A 229 -4.50 19.98 20.47
CA PRO A 229 -3.07 20.31 20.43
C PRO A 229 -2.30 19.45 19.41
N MET A 230 -1.53 20.14 18.56
CA MET A 230 -0.61 19.54 17.61
C MET A 230 0.77 20.18 17.77
N LEU A 231 1.81 19.36 17.72
CA LEU A 231 3.20 19.79 17.74
C LEU A 231 3.84 19.49 16.39
N GLY A 232 4.81 20.29 15.96
CA GLY A 232 5.58 20.01 14.75
C GLY A 232 6.84 20.85 14.69
N LYS A 233 7.74 20.48 13.79
CA LYS A 233 8.94 21.26 13.48
C LYS A 233 8.66 22.09 12.24
N PHE A 234 8.60 23.41 12.40
CA PHE A 234 8.40 24.28 11.25
C PHE A 234 9.67 24.40 10.42
N VAL A 235 9.60 24.03 9.14
CA VAL A 235 10.69 24.13 8.19
C VAL A 235 10.27 25.12 7.09
N PRO A 236 10.95 26.29 6.99
CA PRO A 236 10.68 27.19 5.90
C PRO A 236 11.16 26.62 4.56
N ILE A 237 10.71 27.22 3.47
CA ILE A 237 11.18 26.85 2.12
C ILE A 237 12.72 26.97 2.08
N HIS A 238 13.41 25.91 1.66
CA HIS A 238 14.88 25.76 1.68
C HIS A 238 15.54 25.78 3.07
N GLY A 239 14.76 25.56 4.13
CA GLY A 239 15.26 25.48 5.50
C GLY A 239 16.00 24.17 5.81
N ASP A 240 16.86 24.22 6.83
CA ASP A 240 17.53 23.04 7.38
C ASP A 240 16.59 22.29 8.34
N TYR A 241 16.29 21.02 8.01
CA TYR A 241 15.46 20.14 8.84
C TYR A 241 16.11 19.84 10.20
N GLY A 242 17.45 19.82 10.28
CA GLY A 242 18.18 19.51 11.51
C GLY A 242 18.14 20.64 12.54
N ALA A 243 17.90 21.88 12.11
CA ALA A 243 17.85 23.06 12.97
C ALA A 243 16.44 23.36 13.52
N ALA A 244 15.40 22.71 12.98
CA ALA A 244 14.02 23.01 13.35
C ALA A 244 13.64 22.41 14.71
N LEU A 245 13.17 23.27 15.62
CA LEU A 245 12.71 22.86 16.94
C LEU A 245 11.23 22.45 16.90
N THR A 246 10.88 21.49 17.76
CA THR A 246 9.47 21.11 17.93
C THR A 246 8.75 22.19 18.73
N ALA A 247 7.65 22.70 18.19
CA ALA A 247 6.80 23.68 18.85
C ALA A 247 5.32 23.34 18.64
N GLN A 248 4.44 23.97 19.41
CA GLN A 248 3.01 23.91 19.14
C GLN A 248 2.70 24.56 17.80
N ILE A 249 1.85 23.91 17.01
CA ILE A 249 1.32 24.47 15.78
C ILE A 249 0.13 25.35 16.16
N GLU A 250 0.23 26.64 15.87
CA GLU A 250 -0.86 27.58 16.12
C GLU A 250 -2.12 27.18 15.32
N PRO A 251 -3.32 27.20 15.92
CA PRO A 251 -4.55 26.78 15.26
C PRO A 251 -4.81 27.45 13.90
N GLU A 252 -4.49 28.73 13.77
CA GLU A 252 -4.68 29.50 12.53
C GLU A 252 -3.79 28.97 11.40
N ARG A 253 -2.59 28.49 11.73
CA ARG A 253 -1.66 27.94 10.73
C ARG A 253 -2.14 26.60 10.19
N LEU A 254 -2.93 25.85 10.96
CA LEU A 254 -3.48 24.58 10.50
C LEU A 254 -4.49 24.76 9.35
N GLU A 255 -5.10 25.94 9.19
CA GLU A 255 -5.96 26.19 8.03
C GLU A 255 -5.19 26.13 6.70
N ASP A 256 -3.96 26.63 6.70
CA ASP A 256 -3.09 26.72 5.53
C ASP A 256 -2.28 25.44 5.28
N PHE A 257 -2.05 24.62 6.30
CA PHE A 257 -1.20 23.43 6.26
C PHE A 257 -2.04 22.14 6.35
N ARG A 258 -2.74 21.79 5.26
CA ARG A 258 -3.66 20.64 5.17
C ARG A 258 -3.20 19.54 4.21
N GLN A 259 -1.99 19.62 3.69
CA GLN A 259 -1.47 18.59 2.81
C GLN A 259 -0.66 17.57 3.61
N PHE A 260 -1.18 16.36 3.82
CA PHE A 260 -0.42 15.30 4.49
C PHE A 260 0.66 14.73 3.56
N ASN A 261 1.85 14.52 4.13
CA ASN A 261 2.95 13.82 3.47
C ASN A 261 3.51 12.74 4.41
N VAL A 262 3.57 11.51 3.92
CA VAL A 262 3.99 10.37 4.73
C VAL A 262 5.52 10.26 4.92
N ALA A 263 6.38 10.97 4.18
CA ALA A 263 7.86 10.82 4.24
C ALA A 263 8.41 11.33 5.54
N PHE A 264 7.98 12.53 5.86
CA PHE A 264 8.44 13.29 7.01
C PHE A 264 7.33 13.39 8.06
N ASP A 265 6.31 12.53 7.92
CA ASP A 265 5.17 12.41 8.83
C ASP A 265 4.58 13.77 9.23
N GLY A 266 4.17 14.55 8.22
CA GLY A 266 3.91 15.97 8.41
C GLY A 266 2.90 16.62 7.47
N LEU A 267 2.78 17.95 7.60
CA LEU A 267 1.83 18.79 6.89
C LEU A 267 2.56 19.85 6.05
N ARG A 268 2.21 19.95 4.77
CA ARG A 268 2.64 21.04 3.89
C ARG A 268 1.57 22.09 3.74
N TYR A 269 2.00 23.29 3.39
CA TYR A 269 1.11 24.33 2.90
C TYR A 269 0.31 23.82 1.70
N GLY A 270 -1.02 24.02 1.72
CA GLY A 270 -1.96 23.51 0.72
C GLY A 270 -2.90 22.44 1.28
N THR A 271 -3.56 21.69 0.41
CA THR A 271 -4.56 20.65 0.76
C THR A 271 -4.25 19.33 0.05
N GLY A 272 -4.83 18.24 0.57
CA GLY A 272 -4.78 16.92 -0.06
C GLY A 272 -3.67 16.04 0.50
N LEU A 273 -3.13 15.16 -0.35
CA LEU A 273 -2.12 14.17 0.01
C LEU A 273 -0.92 14.25 -0.92
N SER A 274 0.28 14.03 -0.40
CA SER A 274 1.51 14.05 -1.18
C SER A 274 2.42 12.84 -0.90
N TRP A 275 2.86 12.20 -1.99
CA TRP A 275 3.81 11.09 -2.14
C TRP A 275 4.16 10.82 -3.62
N ASP A 276 5.19 11.47 -4.18
CA ASP A 276 5.71 11.03 -5.48
C ASP A 276 7.23 11.18 -5.58
N TRP A 277 7.88 10.08 -5.96
CA TRP A 277 9.31 9.96 -6.22
C TRP A 277 9.40 9.43 -7.65
N THR A 278 9.80 10.27 -8.60
CA THR A 278 9.77 10.00 -10.04
C THR A 278 10.60 8.75 -10.44
N ASP A 279 9.94 7.59 -10.57
CA ASP A 279 10.31 6.32 -11.26
C ASP A 279 11.52 5.48 -10.76
N PHE A 280 11.54 4.14 -10.74
CA PHE A 280 10.60 3.09 -11.22
C PHE A 280 10.30 2.08 -10.08
N GLY A 281 9.01 1.89 -9.74
CA GLY A 281 8.53 1.04 -8.63
C GLY A 281 7.42 1.65 -7.74
N SER A 282 6.87 2.80 -8.14
CA SER A 282 5.96 3.65 -7.35
C SER A 282 4.64 2.97 -6.89
N THR A 283 4.22 3.27 -5.65
CA THR A 283 2.85 3.06 -5.15
C THR A 283 2.36 4.33 -4.40
N THR A 284 1.55 5.12 -5.09
CA THR A 284 1.66 6.61 -5.17
C THR A 284 0.65 7.43 -4.34
N LEU A 285 0.97 8.71 -4.03
CA LEU A 285 0.03 9.83 -3.84
C LEU A 285 0.53 11.10 -4.59
N ALA A 286 -0.14 11.59 -5.63
CA ALA A 286 0.13 12.93 -6.19
C ALA A 286 -1.19 13.65 -6.50
N ARG A 287 -1.30 14.98 -6.35
CA ARG A 287 -0.52 16.02 -7.04
C ARG A 287 0.01 17.11 -6.07
N ALA A 288 1.31 17.39 -6.11
CA ALA A 288 1.89 18.66 -5.63
C ALA A 288 3.00 19.12 -6.59
N LEU A 289 2.94 20.39 -7.02
CA LEU A 289 4.05 21.15 -7.60
C LEU A 289 3.97 22.58 -7.00
N PRO A 290 5.10 23.27 -6.73
CA PRO A 290 6.50 22.89 -6.80
C PRO A 290 7.14 22.68 -5.40
N ALA A 291 8.42 22.27 -5.39
CA ALA A 291 9.32 22.03 -4.25
C ALA A 291 9.60 23.26 -3.34
N THR A 292 8.68 24.22 -3.28
CA THR A 292 8.83 25.53 -2.66
C THR A 292 7.63 25.83 -1.78
N THR A 293 7.35 24.97 -0.81
CA THR A 293 6.31 25.25 0.20
C THR A 293 6.84 25.03 1.59
N HIS A 294 6.36 25.85 2.53
CA HIS A 294 6.65 25.69 3.94
C HIS A 294 6.01 24.39 4.44
N GLU A 295 6.61 23.77 5.44
CA GLU A 295 6.08 22.54 6.01
C GLU A 295 6.29 22.43 7.52
N PHE A 296 5.45 21.61 8.14
CA PHE A 296 5.66 21.07 9.47
C PHE A 296 6.01 19.60 9.34
N VAL A 297 7.20 19.24 9.82
CA VAL A 297 7.67 17.85 9.83
C VAL A 297 7.57 17.24 11.23
N ASP A 298 7.58 15.92 11.31
CA ASP A 298 7.43 15.15 12.56
C ASP A 298 6.22 15.61 13.39
N VAL A 299 5.07 15.78 12.73
CA VAL A 299 3.88 16.30 13.38
C VAL A 299 3.37 15.28 14.39
N LYS A 300 3.05 15.75 15.60
CA LYS A 300 2.51 14.94 16.70
C LYS A 300 1.16 15.49 17.13
N VAL A 301 0.25 14.58 17.43
CA VAL A 301 -1.12 14.87 17.83
C VAL A 301 -1.31 14.41 19.27
N GLU A 302 -1.96 15.25 20.09
CA GLU A 302 -2.33 14.87 21.44
C GLU A 302 -3.34 13.72 21.42
N ARG A 303 -2.97 12.61 22.06
CA ARG A 303 -3.68 11.34 21.93
C ARG A 303 -5.08 11.40 22.54
N ARG A 304 -5.23 12.05 23.69
CA ARG A 304 -6.50 12.06 24.44
C ARG A 304 -7.61 12.69 23.59
N GLY A 305 -7.34 13.83 22.98
CA GLY A 305 -8.20 14.55 22.06
C GLY A 305 -8.43 13.78 20.78
N LEU A 306 -7.39 13.18 20.18
CA LEU A 306 -7.54 12.26 19.05
C LEU A 306 -8.57 11.15 19.33
N MET A 307 -8.53 10.54 20.52
CA MET A 307 -9.47 9.46 20.88
C MET A 307 -10.92 9.95 20.97
N THR A 308 -11.17 11.25 21.23
CA THR A 308 -12.53 11.83 21.21
C THR A 308 -13.08 12.06 19.81
N LEU A 309 -12.21 12.09 18.79
CA LEU A 309 -12.62 12.19 17.40
C LEU A 309 -13.17 10.88 16.84
N CYS A 310 -13.13 9.77 17.56
CA CYS A 310 -13.79 8.55 17.14
C CYS A 310 -15.21 8.52 17.72
N GLU A 311 -16.23 8.46 16.85
CA GLU A 311 -17.59 8.19 17.33
C GLU A 311 -17.67 6.78 17.93
N PRO A 312 -18.43 6.55 19.01
CA PRO A 312 -18.73 5.22 19.49
C PRO A 312 -19.45 4.42 18.39
N GLU A 313 -19.02 3.19 18.20
CA GLU A 313 -19.31 2.23 17.11
C GLU A 313 -20.78 1.94 16.79
N GLU A 314 -21.74 2.44 17.57
CA GLU A 314 -23.16 2.08 17.43
C GLU A 314 -23.81 2.65 16.16
N ALA A 315 -23.35 3.82 15.67
CA ALA A 315 -23.92 4.42 14.46
C ALA A 315 -23.45 3.74 13.16
N GLN A 316 -22.23 3.17 13.14
CA GLN A 316 -21.65 2.59 11.93
C GLN A 316 -22.01 1.11 11.76
N THR A 317 -22.22 0.38 12.86
CA THR A 317 -22.66 -1.03 12.79
C THR A 317 -24.12 -1.17 12.37
N GLU A 318 -24.98 -0.19 12.60
CA GLU A 318 -26.40 -0.29 12.20
C GLU A 318 -26.64 0.04 10.72
N GLU A 319 -25.89 1.00 10.15
CA GLU A 319 -25.86 1.20 8.69
C GLU A 319 -25.12 0.05 7.98
N ALA A 320 -23.98 -0.42 8.49
CA ALA A 320 -23.28 -1.57 7.93
C ALA A 320 -24.10 -2.87 8.04
N ARG A 321 -24.90 -3.07 9.10
CA ARG A 321 -25.83 -4.21 9.19
C ARG A 321 -27.08 -4.04 8.33
N LYS A 322 -27.52 -2.83 8.03
CA LYS A 322 -28.62 -2.58 7.07
C LYS A 322 -28.19 -2.72 5.61
N PHE A 323 -26.92 -2.51 5.28
CA PHE A 323 -26.42 -2.49 3.89
C PHE A 323 -25.39 -3.59 3.54
N GLY A 324 -24.81 -4.30 4.50
CA GLY A 324 -23.66 -5.21 4.34
C GLY A 324 -23.97 -6.63 3.86
N GLY A 325 -24.92 -6.80 2.94
CA GLY A 325 -25.23 -8.12 2.37
C GLY A 325 -25.06 -8.26 0.85
N ASP A 326 -25.31 -7.21 0.05
CA ASP A 326 -25.34 -7.34 -1.42
C ASP A 326 -25.04 -6.03 -2.17
N LEU A 327 -24.36 -5.05 -1.58
CA LEU A 327 -24.00 -3.85 -2.35
C LEU A 327 -22.80 -4.17 -3.25
N PRO A 328 -22.86 -3.97 -4.59
CA PRO A 328 -21.69 -4.04 -5.44
C PRO A 328 -20.62 -3.05 -4.96
N SER A 329 -19.35 -3.39 -5.18
CA SER A 329 -18.27 -2.46 -4.86
C SER A 329 -18.41 -1.15 -5.63
N ASP A 330 -17.91 -0.06 -5.05
CA ASP A 330 -17.96 1.26 -5.68
C ASP A 330 -17.33 1.28 -7.07
N ASP A 331 -16.30 0.46 -7.33
CA ASP A 331 -15.66 0.36 -8.64
C ASP A 331 -16.58 -0.31 -9.68
N VAL A 332 -17.36 -1.32 -9.28
CA VAL A 332 -18.38 -1.96 -10.12
C VAL A 332 -19.52 -0.98 -10.40
N ILE A 333 -19.91 -0.16 -9.42
CA ILE A 333 -20.89 0.92 -9.56
C ILE A 333 -20.37 2.00 -10.53
N ILE A 334 -19.12 2.44 -10.40
CA ILE A 334 -18.50 3.44 -11.28
C ILE A 334 -18.42 2.93 -12.71
N ALA A 335 -17.92 1.71 -12.92
CA ALA A 335 -17.82 1.09 -14.24
C ALA A 335 -19.20 1.02 -14.91
N LYS A 336 -20.23 0.59 -14.16
CA LYS A 336 -21.59 0.51 -14.69
C LYS A 336 -22.19 1.88 -15.00
N MET A 337 -21.88 2.90 -14.20
CA MET A 337 -22.28 4.28 -14.49
C MET A 337 -21.63 4.84 -15.76
N HIS A 338 -20.36 4.50 -16.05
CA HIS A 338 -19.70 4.84 -17.30
C HIS A 338 -20.30 4.11 -18.50
N GLU A 339 -20.64 2.83 -18.35
CA GLU A 339 -21.35 2.06 -19.38
C GLU A 339 -22.71 2.69 -19.71
N LEU A 340 -23.51 3.04 -18.70
CA LEU A 340 -24.79 3.74 -18.89
C LEU A 340 -24.60 5.09 -19.60
N LYS A 341 -23.53 5.84 -19.29
CA LYS A 341 -23.23 7.08 -20.02
C LYS A 341 -22.85 6.82 -21.47
N ALA A 342 -22.07 5.78 -21.75
CA ALA A 342 -21.71 5.38 -23.11
C ALA A 342 -22.95 5.02 -23.96
N THR A 343 -24.00 4.49 -23.33
CA THR A 343 -25.30 4.24 -23.98
C THR A 343 -26.16 5.50 -24.18
N GLY A 344 -25.66 6.68 -23.82
CA GLY A 344 -26.31 7.97 -24.07
C GLY A 344 -27.12 8.55 -22.91
N PHE A 345 -27.11 7.93 -21.73
CA PHE A 345 -27.77 8.50 -20.55
C PHE A 345 -26.93 9.63 -19.93
N SER A 346 -27.59 10.71 -19.52
CA SER A 346 -26.93 11.73 -18.71
C SER A 346 -26.56 11.17 -17.33
N ARG A 347 -25.61 11.80 -16.63
CA ARG A 347 -25.16 11.38 -15.30
C ARG A 347 -26.31 11.16 -14.31
N ASP A 348 -27.30 12.05 -14.31
CA ASP A 348 -28.41 11.98 -13.37
C ASP A 348 -29.47 10.94 -13.79
N GLU A 349 -29.57 10.62 -15.08
CA GLU A 349 -30.40 9.51 -15.60
C GLU A 349 -29.74 8.16 -15.33
N ALA A 350 -28.42 8.05 -15.54
CA ALA A 350 -27.64 6.87 -15.22
C ALA A 350 -27.75 6.54 -13.72
N ALA A 351 -27.61 7.53 -12.84
CA ALA A 351 -27.75 7.34 -11.40
C ALA A 351 -29.15 6.89 -10.96
N LYS A 352 -30.21 7.31 -11.68
CA LYS A 352 -31.58 6.82 -11.41
C LYS A 352 -31.82 5.41 -11.93
N ARG A 353 -31.09 5.01 -12.99
CA ARG A 353 -31.29 3.75 -13.69
C ARG A 353 -30.45 2.61 -13.13
N ILE A 354 -29.32 2.92 -12.49
CA ILE A 354 -28.44 1.89 -11.95
C ILE A 354 -29.15 0.98 -10.95
N ARG A 355 -29.99 1.53 -10.06
CA ARG A 355 -30.79 0.74 -9.10
C ARG A 355 -31.84 -0.19 -9.72
N THR A 356 -32.10 -0.06 -11.02
CA THR A 356 -33.04 -0.93 -11.73
C THR A 356 -32.34 -2.07 -12.46
N LEU A 357 -31.01 -2.14 -12.36
CA LEU A 357 -30.21 -3.19 -12.97
C LEU A 357 -30.05 -4.37 -12.00
N PRO A 358 -30.06 -5.61 -12.53
CA PRO A 358 -29.77 -6.80 -11.73
C PRO A 358 -28.44 -6.69 -11.00
N GLY A 359 -28.45 -6.91 -9.69
CA GLY A 359 -27.29 -6.83 -8.81
C GLY A 359 -26.96 -5.43 -8.30
N PHE A 360 -27.67 -4.38 -8.70
CA PHE A 360 -27.45 -3.00 -8.25
C PHE A 360 -28.66 -2.41 -7.51
N GLU A 361 -29.64 -3.22 -7.15
CA GLU A 361 -30.96 -2.81 -6.64
C GLU A 361 -30.86 -1.97 -5.37
N LYS A 362 -29.82 -2.19 -4.58
CA LYS A 362 -29.55 -1.52 -3.31
C LYS A 362 -28.72 -0.23 -3.46
N VAL A 363 -28.26 0.10 -4.68
CA VAL A 363 -27.43 1.30 -4.92
C VAL A 363 -28.27 2.57 -4.89
N GLY A 364 -28.00 3.44 -3.91
CA GLY A 364 -28.67 4.73 -3.80
C GLY A 364 -28.29 5.69 -4.94
N ASN A 365 -29.28 6.42 -5.47
CA ASN A 365 -29.08 7.38 -6.57
C ASN A 365 -28.02 8.44 -6.21
N GLU A 366 -28.01 8.94 -4.97
CA GLU A 366 -27.06 9.96 -4.53
C GLU A 366 -25.66 9.39 -4.34
N HIS A 367 -25.56 8.13 -3.87
CA HIS A 367 -24.31 7.38 -3.80
C HIS A 367 -23.69 7.24 -5.20
N ALA A 368 -24.47 6.76 -6.18
CA ALA A 368 -24.02 6.63 -7.56
C ALA A 368 -23.57 7.97 -8.17
N ARG A 369 -24.28 9.08 -7.91
CA ARG A 369 -23.87 10.42 -8.38
C ARG A 369 -22.56 10.89 -7.74
N ARG A 370 -22.40 10.68 -6.44
CA ARG A 370 -21.21 11.09 -5.69
C ARG A 370 -19.98 10.37 -6.25
N LEU A 371 -20.09 9.07 -6.51
CA LEU A 371 -19.01 8.24 -7.05
C LEU A 371 -18.48 8.71 -8.41
N VAL A 372 -19.35 9.23 -9.28
CA VAL A 372 -18.96 9.69 -10.63
C VAL A 372 -18.85 11.21 -10.79
N SER A 373 -18.96 11.96 -9.69
CA SER A 373 -18.99 13.42 -9.73
C SER A 373 -17.71 14.06 -10.28
N GLY A 374 -16.56 13.40 -10.11
CA GLY A 374 -15.26 13.82 -10.64
C GLY A 374 -14.93 13.26 -12.03
N THR A 375 -15.65 12.25 -12.51
CA THR A 375 -15.35 11.56 -13.80
C THR A 375 -16.41 11.79 -14.87
N LEU A 376 -17.65 12.10 -14.48
CA LEU A 376 -18.76 12.39 -15.38
C LEU A 376 -19.29 13.81 -15.16
N SER A 377 -19.16 14.66 -16.19
CA SER A 377 -19.73 16.01 -16.19
C SER A 377 -21.25 16.00 -15.98
N LYS A 378 -21.78 17.01 -15.26
CA LYS A 378 -23.22 17.29 -15.19
C LYS A 378 -23.70 17.61 -16.62
N GLY A 379 -24.53 16.74 -17.19
CA GLY A 379 -25.13 17.02 -18.49
C GLY A 379 -25.94 18.31 -18.44
N ARG A 380 -25.84 19.15 -19.48
CA ARG A 380 -26.64 20.38 -19.61
C ARG A 380 -28.11 19.97 -19.81
N PRO A 381 -29.09 20.64 -19.15
CA PRO A 381 -30.50 20.30 -19.33
C PRO A 381 -30.89 20.38 -20.81
N LYS A 382 -31.51 19.31 -21.33
CA LYS A 382 -32.09 19.29 -22.68
C LYS A 382 -33.21 20.33 -22.69
N GLN A 383 -33.02 21.47 -23.37
CA GLN A 383 -34.11 22.41 -23.62
C GLN A 383 -35.19 21.67 -24.42
N VAL A 384 -36.26 21.29 -23.74
CA VAL A 384 -37.48 20.83 -24.40
C VAL A 384 -38.02 22.03 -25.16
N ARG A 385 -37.86 22.05 -26.48
CA ARG A 385 -38.65 22.93 -27.35
C ARG A 385 -40.12 22.58 -27.12
N ARG A 386 -40.81 23.39 -26.31
CA ARG A 386 -42.27 23.42 -26.29
C ARG A 386 -42.71 23.81 -27.69
N ASN A 387 -43.25 22.86 -28.44
CA ASN A 387 -44.10 23.18 -29.58
C ASN A 387 -45.29 23.98 -29.05
N VAL A 388 -45.23 25.30 -29.23
CA VAL A 388 -46.38 26.18 -29.04
C VAL A 388 -47.35 25.83 -30.16
N ALA A 389 -48.44 25.14 -29.79
CA ALA A 389 -49.62 25.01 -30.63
C ALA A 389 -50.21 26.42 -30.83
N GLY A 390 -49.80 27.07 -31.92
CA GLY A 390 -50.36 28.33 -32.40
C GLY A 390 -51.60 28.05 -33.23
N LYS A 391 -52.75 28.25 -32.59
CA LYS A 391 -54.03 28.75 -33.14
C LYS A 391 -54.22 28.65 -34.65
N SER A 392 -55.10 27.72 -35.05
CA SER A 392 -55.95 27.89 -36.23
C SER A 392 -56.79 29.17 -36.08
N ALA A 393 -56.58 30.10 -37.01
CA ALA A 393 -57.43 31.26 -37.24
C ALA A 393 -58.77 30.80 -37.87
N GLY A 394 -59.85 31.45 -37.43
CA GLY A 394 -60.92 31.84 -38.33
C GLY A 394 -60.59 33.19 -38.96
#